data_AF-A0A1U8MRL9-F1
#
_entry.id   AF-A0A1U8MRL9-F1
#
_cell.length_a   1.000
_cell.length_b   1.000
_cell.length_c   1.000
_cell.angle_alpha   90.00
_cell.angle_beta   90.00
_cell.angle_gamma   90.00
#
_symmetry.space_group_name_H-M   'P 1'
#
loop_
_entity.id
_entity.type
_entity.pdbx_description
1 polymer ?
#
loop_
_entity_poly.entity_id
_entity_poly.type
_entity_poly.pdbx_seq_one_letter_code
_entity_poly.pdbx_strand_id
1 'polypeptide(L)'
;MRLKLRINNVTYSLQVAPTLFLAFTTTPYLSQISYVGLEGLFFCYYIDGNQTLSTYANSSFSSRKKHVWYKQPVDNQTGKLYGEPVRSHSFNVVNTSWFQVALNHSWGYSSLENGWNNGGEPLFLTSVSLLGKGVIAMGVPVKRLTDRLGGINLYGGSLSLITMDGKLLLNGIPNTKFIYVNGTIFLQFMWPNGVKNFPCSNDTPETYKVDTDGKEYNVRCSTVEISGVQSVCYPNSSFFLVFAVFAASSINEFWFSGICIGFTT
;
A
#
# COMPACT_ATOMS: atom_id res chain seq x y z
N MET A 1 -12.65 -16.43 32.21
CA MET A 1 -13.37 -17.40 31.38
C MET A 1 -12.34 -18.28 30.67
N ARG A 2 -12.27 -19.57 31.01
CA ARG A 2 -11.27 -20.54 30.50
C ARG A 2 -11.91 -21.34 29.36
N LEU A 3 -11.40 -21.21 28.14
CA LEU A 3 -11.63 -22.18 27.06
C LEU A 3 -10.35 -22.99 26.91
N LYS A 4 -10.45 -24.29 27.19
CA LYS A 4 -9.34 -25.25 27.16
C LYS A 4 -9.59 -26.18 25.98
N LEU A 5 -8.78 -26.05 24.93
CA LEU A 5 -8.68 -27.03 23.85
C LEU A 5 -7.25 -27.56 23.84
N ARG A 6 -7.14 -28.89 23.81
CA ARG A 6 -5.89 -29.62 23.98
C ARG A 6 -5.60 -30.36 22.68
N ILE A 7 -4.64 -29.89 21.90
CA ILE A 7 -3.92 -30.69 20.89
C ILE A 7 -2.47 -30.26 20.99
N ASN A 8 -1.58 -31.25 21.03
CA ASN A 8 -0.20 -31.12 21.47
C ASN A 8 0.57 -29.99 20.76
N ASN A 9 0.99 -29.03 21.58
CA ASN A 9 2.16 -28.16 21.45
C ASN A 9 2.16 -27.14 20.31
N VAL A 10 1.52 -25.98 20.52
CA VAL A 10 2.18 -24.67 20.80
C VAL A 10 1.16 -23.52 20.67
N THR A 11 1.26 -22.59 21.62
CA THR A 11 0.35 -21.50 21.99
C THR A 11 0.48 -20.27 21.07
N TYR A 12 -0.10 -20.28 19.86
CA TYR A 12 0.11 -19.20 18.87
C TYR A 12 -0.49 -17.83 19.26
N SER A 13 -1.66 -17.78 19.91
CA SER A 13 -2.33 -16.50 20.21
C SER A 13 -1.66 -15.67 21.31
N LEU A 14 -0.72 -16.25 22.07
CA LEU A 14 -0.07 -15.57 23.20
C LEU A 14 1.21 -14.81 22.81
N GLN A 15 1.81 -15.09 21.64
CA GLN A 15 3.06 -14.45 21.21
C GLN A 15 2.89 -13.55 19.97
N VAL A 16 2.06 -13.95 19.00
CA VAL A 16 1.96 -13.21 17.72
C VAL A 16 1.16 -11.91 17.90
N ALA A 17 -0.03 -11.97 18.49
CA ALA A 17 -0.90 -10.79 18.63
C ALA A 17 -0.26 -9.65 19.46
N PRO A 18 0.40 -9.88 20.61
CA PRO A 18 1.09 -8.80 21.32
C PRO A 18 2.26 -8.20 20.53
N THR A 19 3.02 -9.03 19.81
CA THR A 19 4.15 -8.56 18.99
C THR A 19 3.67 -7.72 17.80
N LEU A 20 2.61 -8.18 17.11
CA LEU A 20 1.99 -7.41 16.04
C LEU A 20 1.41 -6.10 16.57
N PHE A 21 0.79 -6.10 17.76
CA PHE A 21 0.26 -4.89 18.36
C PHE A 21 1.35 -3.88 18.72
N LEU A 22 2.46 -4.35 19.29
CA LEU A 22 3.62 -3.50 19.56
C LEU A 22 4.12 -2.87 18.26
N ALA A 23 4.39 -3.67 17.23
CA ALA A 23 4.80 -3.15 15.93
C ALA A 23 3.77 -2.17 15.33
N PHE A 24 2.48 -2.45 15.49
CA PHE A 24 1.39 -1.60 15.00
C PHE A 24 1.35 -0.22 15.66
N THR A 25 1.63 -0.16 16.96
CA THR A 25 1.57 1.08 17.74
C THR A 25 2.87 1.87 17.72
N THR A 26 4.01 1.20 17.53
CA THR A 26 5.32 1.86 17.48
C THR A 26 5.69 2.31 16.07
N THR A 27 5.11 1.71 15.03
CA THR A 27 5.42 2.04 13.64
C THR A 27 4.67 3.31 13.22
N PRO A 28 5.37 4.39 12.84
CA PRO A 28 4.72 5.59 12.34
C PRO A 28 3.90 5.32 11.07
N TYR A 29 2.73 5.95 11.00
CA TYR A 29 1.84 5.93 9.82
C TYR A 29 1.27 4.56 9.43
N LEU A 30 1.54 3.51 10.19
CA LEU A 30 0.94 2.21 9.94
C LEU A 30 -0.57 2.29 10.21
N SER A 31 -1.34 1.78 9.27
CA SER A 31 -2.80 1.68 9.40
C SER A 31 -3.29 0.25 9.50
N GLN A 32 -2.42 -0.71 9.19
CA GLN A 32 -2.75 -2.12 9.14
C GLN A 32 -1.50 -2.96 9.40
N ILE A 33 -1.63 -3.98 10.24
CA ILE A 33 -0.67 -5.09 10.31
C ILE A 33 -1.43 -6.40 10.34
N SER A 34 -0.94 -7.42 9.65
CA SER A 34 -1.57 -8.73 9.62
C SER A 34 -0.56 -9.86 9.59
N TYR A 35 -1.01 -11.01 10.07
CA TYR A 35 -0.36 -12.30 9.93
C TYR A 35 -1.33 -13.27 9.24
N VAL A 36 -0.80 -13.98 8.26
CA VAL A 36 -1.52 -15.00 7.49
C VAL A 36 -0.74 -16.31 7.54
N GLY A 37 -1.35 -17.37 8.05
CA GLY A 37 -0.79 -18.71 8.05
C GLY A 37 -1.20 -19.52 6.81
N LEU A 38 -0.43 -20.56 6.49
CA LEU A 38 -0.64 -21.42 5.31
C LEU A 38 -2.04 -22.04 5.23
N GLU A 39 -2.67 -22.32 6.37
CA GLU A 39 -3.99 -22.96 6.44
C GLU A 39 -5.15 -21.96 6.49
N GLY A 40 -4.91 -20.69 6.16
CA GLY A 40 -5.94 -19.64 6.22
C GLY A 40 -6.22 -19.13 7.63
N LEU A 41 -5.34 -19.44 8.59
CA LEU A 41 -5.26 -18.72 9.85
C LEU A 41 -4.95 -17.26 9.54
N PHE A 42 -5.71 -16.36 10.16
CA PHE A 42 -5.62 -14.94 9.88
C PHE A 42 -5.75 -14.16 11.18
N PHE A 43 -4.92 -13.14 11.34
CA PHE A 43 -5.04 -12.16 12.41
C PHE A 43 -4.56 -10.81 11.90
N CYS A 44 -5.30 -9.74 12.19
CA CYS A 44 -4.96 -8.40 11.75
C CYS A 44 -5.37 -7.36 12.79
N TYR A 45 -4.58 -6.29 12.92
CA TYR A 45 -5.00 -5.01 13.48
C TYR A 45 -5.07 -3.98 12.38
N TYR A 46 -6.06 -3.10 12.43
CA TYR A 46 -6.19 -2.00 11.50
C TYR A 46 -6.99 -0.85 12.12
N ILE A 47 -6.79 0.34 11.55
CA ILE A 47 -7.51 1.56 11.93
C ILE A 47 -8.75 1.69 11.04
N ASP A 48 -9.92 1.82 11.67
CA ASP A 48 -11.20 2.07 11.01
C ASP A 48 -11.80 3.37 11.61
N GLY A 49 -11.64 4.48 10.89
CA GLY A 49 -11.92 5.81 11.41
C GLY A 49 -11.02 6.15 12.60
N ASN A 50 -11.61 6.36 13.77
CA ASN A 50 -10.89 6.69 15.01
C ASN A 50 -10.70 5.48 15.95
N GLN A 51 -11.05 4.27 15.50
CA GLN A 51 -11.00 3.07 16.32
C GLN A 51 -10.03 2.04 15.75
N THR A 52 -9.27 1.38 16.63
CA THR A 52 -8.49 0.20 16.27
C THR A 52 -9.37 -1.03 16.37
N LEU A 53 -9.42 -1.81 15.29
CA LEU A 53 -10.18 -3.04 15.20
C LEU A 53 -9.24 -4.19 14.88
N SER A 54 -9.64 -5.38 15.29
CA SER A 54 -8.96 -6.62 14.91
C SER A 54 -9.90 -7.52 14.15
N THR A 55 -9.40 -8.11 13.07
CA THR A 55 -10.07 -9.18 12.35
C THR A 55 -9.25 -10.45 12.46
N TYR A 56 -9.90 -11.56 12.80
CA TYR A 56 -9.20 -12.84 13.00
C TYR A 56 -10.06 -14.05 12.64
N ALA A 57 -9.40 -15.11 12.20
CA ALA A 57 -9.99 -16.41 11.92
C ALA A 57 -10.13 -17.22 13.21
N ASN A 58 -11.31 -17.74 13.50
CA ASN A 58 -11.51 -18.71 14.58
C ASN A 58 -11.31 -20.13 14.04
N SER A 59 -10.30 -20.82 14.58
CA SER A 59 -9.98 -22.21 14.26
C SER A 59 -10.76 -23.22 15.11
N SER A 60 -11.53 -22.78 16.11
CA SER A 60 -12.37 -23.66 16.91
C SER A 60 -13.72 -23.90 16.21
N PHE A 61 -13.92 -25.15 15.78
CA PHE A 61 -15.14 -25.75 15.21
C PHE A 61 -15.51 -25.44 13.75
N SER A 62 -15.11 -26.33 12.84
CA SER A 62 -16.06 -27.06 11.97
C SER A 62 -15.35 -28.13 11.12
N SER A 63 -15.98 -29.30 11.00
CA SER A 63 -15.66 -30.41 10.08
C SER A 63 -15.69 -30.05 8.59
N ARG A 64 -16.01 -28.79 8.26
CA ARG A 64 -15.98 -28.19 6.93
C ARG A 64 -14.87 -27.14 6.92
N LYS A 65 -13.93 -27.24 5.97
CA LYS A 65 -12.69 -26.47 5.75
C LYS A 65 -12.84 -24.93 5.62
N LYS A 66 -13.75 -24.27 6.33
CA LYS A 66 -13.98 -22.82 6.30
C LYS A 66 -13.83 -22.23 7.69
N HIS A 67 -12.80 -21.41 7.87
CA HIS A 67 -12.62 -20.59 9.07
C HIS A 67 -13.71 -19.52 9.14
N VAL A 68 -14.34 -19.38 10.30
CA VAL A 68 -15.27 -18.26 10.57
C VAL A 68 -14.45 -17.08 11.05
N TRP A 69 -14.62 -15.93 10.40
CA TRP A 69 -13.89 -14.71 10.73
C TRP A 69 -14.71 -13.83 11.65
N TYR A 70 -14.03 -13.14 12.55
CA TYR A 70 -14.63 -12.22 13.50
C TYR A 70 -13.90 -10.88 13.47
N LYS A 71 -14.63 -9.81 13.77
CA LYS A 71 -14.15 -8.44 13.95
C LYS A 71 -14.47 -8.00 15.37
N GLN A 72 -13.50 -7.42 16.06
CA GLN A 72 -13.65 -6.90 17.43
C GLN A 72 -12.89 -5.59 17.65
N PRO A 73 -13.41 -4.70 18.52
CA PRO A 73 -12.66 -3.59 19.09
C PRO A 73 -11.39 -4.01 19.82
N VAL A 74 -10.37 -3.15 19.73
CA VAL A 74 -9.04 -3.36 20.35
C VAL A 74 -8.77 -2.21 21.30
N ASP A 75 -8.32 -2.55 22.51
CA ASP A 75 -7.87 -1.56 23.49
C ASP A 75 -6.55 -0.95 23.01
N ASN A 76 -6.55 0.36 22.77
CA ASN A 76 -5.41 1.07 22.18
C ASN A 76 -4.15 1.10 23.07
N GLN A 77 -4.25 0.75 24.35
CA GLN A 77 -3.10 0.72 25.25
C GLN A 77 -2.51 -0.69 25.39
N THR A 78 -3.36 -1.71 25.35
CA THR A 78 -2.98 -3.09 25.69
C THR A 78 -3.02 -4.06 24.51
N GLY A 79 -3.68 -3.69 23.42
CA GLY A 79 -3.90 -4.57 22.26
C GLY A 79 -4.91 -5.67 22.52
N LYS A 80 -5.61 -5.64 23.66
CA LYS A 80 -6.59 -6.66 24.03
C LYS A 80 -7.91 -6.41 23.31
N LEU A 81 -8.52 -7.50 22.83
CA LEU A 81 -9.85 -7.47 22.25
C LEU A 81 -10.89 -7.26 23.36
N TYR A 82 -11.88 -6.40 23.11
CA TYR A 82 -12.99 -6.17 24.03
C TYR A 82 -14.33 -6.08 23.29
N GLY A 83 -15.42 -6.21 24.05
CA GLY A 83 -16.78 -6.27 23.49
C GLY A 83 -17.11 -7.60 22.82
N GLU A 84 -18.29 -7.67 22.21
CA GLU A 84 -18.78 -8.89 21.58
C GLU A 84 -18.19 -9.07 20.17
N PRO A 85 -17.77 -10.30 19.79
CA PRO A 85 -17.24 -10.57 18.46
C PRO A 85 -18.34 -10.55 17.41
N VAL A 86 -18.15 -9.71 16.39
CA VAL A 86 -19.06 -9.62 15.24
C VAL A 86 -18.53 -10.50 14.12
N ARG A 87 -19.37 -11.32 13.50
CA ARG A 87 -18.96 -12.12 12.34
C ARG A 87 -18.59 -11.21 11.18
N SER A 88 -17.45 -11.51 10.57
CA SER A 88 -16.95 -10.84 9.37
C SER A 88 -16.99 -11.80 8.18
N HIS A 89 -16.98 -11.24 6.97
CA HIS A 89 -16.84 -12.03 5.76
C HIS A 89 -15.44 -12.68 5.74
N SER A 90 -15.40 -13.99 5.47
CA SER A 90 -14.12 -14.69 5.32
C SER A 90 -13.52 -14.37 3.96
N PHE A 91 -12.27 -13.93 3.92
CA PHE A 91 -11.55 -13.72 2.67
C PHE A 91 -10.54 -14.84 2.44
N ASN A 92 -10.40 -15.27 1.19
CA ASN A 92 -9.39 -16.25 0.82
C ASN A 92 -8.04 -15.57 0.61
N VAL A 93 -7.43 -15.12 1.71
CA VAL A 93 -6.15 -14.38 1.68
C VAL A 93 -5.01 -15.25 1.15
N VAL A 94 -5.06 -16.56 1.39
CA VAL A 94 -4.04 -17.50 0.91
C VAL A 94 -3.95 -17.52 -0.62
N ASN A 95 -5.05 -17.30 -1.34
CA ASN A 95 -5.04 -17.30 -2.80
C ASN A 95 -4.74 -15.93 -3.43
N THR A 96 -4.46 -14.90 -2.63
CA THR A 96 -4.09 -13.59 -3.16
C THR A 96 -2.68 -13.61 -3.74
N SER A 97 -2.46 -12.82 -4.79
CA SER A 97 -1.15 -12.72 -5.46
C SER A 97 -0.06 -12.26 -4.48
N TRP A 98 -0.34 -11.24 -3.67
CA TRP A 98 0.63 -10.71 -2.73
C TRP A 98 1.07 -11.74 -1.69
N PHE A 99 0.13 -12.56 -1.18
CA PHE A 99 0.47 -13.61 -0.21
C PHE A 99 1.35 -14.68 -0.85
N GLN A 100 0.98 -15.15 -2.05
CA GLN A 100 1.73 -16.20 -2.76
C GLN A 100 3.15 -15.75 -3.12
N VAL A 101 3.30 -14.52 -3.62
CA VAL A 101 4.60 -13.96 -3.96
C VAL A 101 5.43 -13.74 -2.68
N ALA A 102 4.86 -13.13 -1.65
CA ALA A 102 5.55 -12.89 -0.38
C ALA A 102 5.99 -14.19 0.30
N LEU A 103 5.19 -15.26 0.23
CA LEU A 103 5.51 -16.55 0.83
C LEU A 103 6.71 -17.22 0.14
N ASN A 104 6.77 -17.13 -1.19
CA ASN A 104 7.79 -17.76 -2.03
C ASN A 104 9.10 -16.97 -2.12
N HIS A 105 9.07 -15.67 -1.80
CA HIS A 105 10.24 -14.79 -1.85
C HIS A 105 10.80 -14.50 -0.46
N SER A 106 12.11 -14.66 -0.29
CA SER A 106 12.81 -14.39 0.97
C SER A 106 13.06 -12.90 1.24
N TRP A 107 12.97 -12.04 0.22
CA TRP A 107 13.31 -10.61 0.31
C TRP A 107 12.10 -9.70 0.56
N GLY A 108 10.92 -10.29 0.78
CA GLY A 108 9.66 -9.55 0.92
C GLY A 108 9.05 -9.14 -0.42
N TYR A 109 7.83 -8.61 -0.35
CA TYR A 109 7.04 -8.20 -1.49
C TYR A 109 6.22 -6.97 -1.15
N SER A 110 6.27 -5.95 -2.00
CA SER A 110 5.48 -4.73 -1.87
C SER A 110 4.42 -4.66 -2.97
N SER A 111 3.21 -4.27 -2.58
CA SER A 111 2.05 -4.22 -3.46
C SER A 111 1.09 -3.11 -3.05
N LEU A 112 0.17 -2.76 -3.96
CA LEU A 112 -0.93 -1.84 -3.66
C LEU A 112 -2.23 -2.61 -3.52
N GLU A 113 -2.75 -2.67 -2.30
CA GLU A 113 -3.89 -3.49 -1.91
C GLU A 113 -4.94 -2.66 -1.16
N ASN A 114 -6.19 -3.13 -1.15
CA ASN A 114 -7.24 -2.46 -0.38
C ASN A 114 -7.10 -2.80 1.11
N GLY A 115 -7.23 -1.79 1.97
CA GLY A 115 -7.22 -1.96 3.43
C GLY A 115 -8.45 -2.69 3.97
N TRP A 116 -8.34 -3.21 5.20
CA TRP A 116 -9.45 -3.87 5.91
C TRP A 116 -10.45 -2.90 6.54
N ASN A 117 -10.22 -1.59 6.46
CA ASN A 117 -11.17 -0.58 6.94
C ASN A 117 -12.45 -0.60 6.08
N ASN A 118 -13.56 -0.09 6.61
CA ASN A 118 -14.83 -0.15 5.86
C ASN A 118 -14.79 0.69 4.57
N GLY A 119 -13.88 1.66 4.49
CA GLY A 119 -13.65 2.46 3.30
C GLY A 119 -12.88 1.73 2.19
N GLY A 120 -12.25 0.58 2.49
CA GLY A 120 -11.41 -0.15 1.54
C GLY A 120 -10.29 0.72 0.96
N GLU A 121 -9.81 1.69 1.73
CA GLU A 121 -8.85 2.67 1.23
C GLU A 121 -7.54 1.96 0.84
N PRO A 122 -6.90 2.36 -0.27
CA PRO A 122 -5.71 1.68 -0.76
C PRO A 122 -4.52 1.89 0.18
N LEU A 123 -3.76 0.82 0.39
CA LEU A 123 -2.57 0.75 1.22
C LEU A 123 -1.38 0.30 0.39
N PHE A 124 -0.22 0.90 0.63
CA PHE A 124 1.06 0.28 0.29
C PHE A 124 1.30 -0.85 1.29
N LEU A 125 1.21 -2.08 0.80
CA LEU A 125 1.35 -3.30 1.59
C LEU A 125 2.73 -3.90 1.38
N THR A 126 3.55 -3.90 2.42
CA THR A 126 4.84 -4.59 2.47
C THR A 126 4.71 -5.88 3.24
N SER A 127 5.05 -6.99 2.60
CA SER A 127 4.82 -8.35 3.09
C SER A 127 6.12 -9.14 3.15
N VAL A 128 6.29 -9.99 4.16
CA VAL A 128 7.48 -10.82 4.33
C VAL A 128 7.13 -12.23 4.81
N SER A 129 7.80 -13.23 4.24
CA SER A 129 7.67 -14.63 4.65
C SER A 129 8.31 -14.86 6.02
N LEU A 130 7.57 -15.52 6.91
CA LEU A 130 8.08 -16.02 8.19
C LEU A 130 8.57 -17.46 8.00
N LEU A 131 9.76 -17.60 7.42
CA LEU A 131 10.42 -18.91 7.18
C LEU A 131 9.52 -19.90 6.43
N GLY A 132 8.71 -19.41 5.47
CA GLY A 132 7.78 -20.23 4.69
C GLY A 132 6.56 -20.75 5.46
N LYS A 133 6.36 -20.37 6.72
CA LYS A 133 5.24 -20.83 7.56
C LYS A 133 4.02 -19.89 7.56
N GLY A 134 4.18 -18.72 6.98
CA GLY A 134 3.17 -17.67 6.93
C GLY A 134 3.78 -16.36 6.47
N VAL A 135 2.95 -15.33 6.39
CA VAL A 135 3.34 -13.99 5.92
C VAL A 135 2.91 -12.95 6.93
N ILE A 136 3.80 -12.01 7.25
CA ILE A 136 3.45 -10.79 7.96
C ILE A 136 3.34 -9.68 6.92
N ALA A 137 2.28 -8.88 6.98
CA ALA A 137 2.06 -7.77 6.06
C ALA A 137 1.72 -6.48 6.81
N MET A 138 2.35 -5.38 6.39
CA MET A 138 2.27 -4.04 6.97
C MET A 138 1.74 -3.07 5.93
N GLY A 139 0.68 -2.32 6.25
CA GLY A 139 -0.03 -1.44 5.34
C GLY A 139 0.03 0.03 5.75
N VAL A 140 0.57 0.87 4.87
CA VAL A 140 0.58 2.34 5.02
C VAL A 140 -0.43 2.96 4.04
N PRO A 141 -1.32 3.88 4.47
CA PRO A 141 -2.33 4.44 3.58
C PRO A 141 -1.70 5.26 2.45
N VAL A 142 -2.14 4.99 1.21
CA VAL A 142 -1.78 5.82 0.05
C VAL A 142 -2.17 7.28 0.28
N LYS A 143 -3.35 7.49 0.87
CA LYS A 143 -3.91 8.82 1.14
C LYS A 143 -2.93 9.72 1.91
N ARG A 144 -2.17 9.16 2.86
CA ARG A 144 -1.17 9.94 3.62
C ARG A 144 -0.09 10.52 2.72
N LEU A 145 0.38 9.75 1.75
CA LEU A 145 1.35 10.20 0.77
C LEU A 145 0.73 11.23 -0.18
N THR A 146 -0.45 10.94 -0.73
CA THR A 146 -1.10 11.82 -1.71
C THR A 146 -1.53 13.15 -1.10
N ASP A 147 -2.00 13.16 0.15
CA ASP A 147 -2.32 14.39 0.89
C ASP A 147 -1.07 15.23 1.11
N ARG A 148 0.06 14.59 1.45
CA ARG A 148 1.34 15.27 1.62
C ARG A 148 1.86 15.85 0.30
N LEU A 149 1.76 15.11 -0.81
CA LEU A 149 2.18 15.57 -2.13
C LEU A 149 1.25 16.66 -2.68
N GLY A 150 -0.06 16.52 -2.50
CA GLY A 150 -1.06 17.50 -2.93
C GLY A 150 -1.02 18.80 -2.16
N GLY A 151 -0.54 18.79 -0.91
CA GLY A 151 -0.34 19.99 -0.10
C GLY A 151 0.91 20.81 -0.45
N ILE A 152 1.76 20.33 -1.37
CA ILE A 152 2.98 21.05 -1.77
C ILE A 152 2.60 22.17 -2.72
N ASN A 153 3.06 23.39 -2.44
CA ASN A 153 2.95 24.49 -3.38
C ASN A 153 3.97 24.30 -4.52
N LEU A 154 3.46 23.90 -5.68
CA LEU A 154 4.25 23.69 -6.90
C LEU A 154 4.39 24.97 -7.75
N TYR A 155 4.06 26.16 -7.21
CA TYR A 155 4.16 27.46 -7.88
C TYR A 155 3.55 27.47 -9.29
N GLY A 156 2.33 26.93 -9.41
CA GLY A 156 1.60 26.83 -10.68
C GLY A 156 1.85 25.55 -11.47
N GLY A 157 2.75 24.68 -10.97
CA GLY A 157 2.95 23.33 -11.48
C GLY A 157 1.99 22.29 -10.89
N SER A 158 2.06 21.07 -11.41
CA SER A 158 1.23 19.95 -11.01
C SER A 158 1.99 18.63 -11.05
N LEU A 159 1.49 17.63 -10.32
CA LEU A 159 2.10 16.31 -10.24
C LEU A 159 1.05 15.23 -10.48
N SER A 160 1.30 14.32 -11.42
CA SER A 160 0.53 13.08 -11.53
C SER A 160 1.40 11.87 -11.21
N LEU A 161 0.83 10.91 -10.49
CA LEU A 161 1.51 9.72 -10.00
C LEU A 161 0.62 8.49 -10.21
N ILE A 162 1.20 7.45 -10.80
CA ILE A 162 0.52 6.19 -11.12
C ILE A 162 1.46 5.02 -10.85
N THR A 163 0.95 3.90 -10.35
CA THR A 163 1.75 2.68 -10.20
C THR A 163 1.96 1.96 -11.53
N MET A 164 3.01 1.14 -11.64
CA MET A 164 3.29 0.36 -12.87
C MET A 164 2.16 -0.62 -13.25
N ASP A 165 1.33 -1.05 -12.29
CA ASP A 165 0.12 -1.86 -12.53
C ASP A 165 -1.12 -1.01 -12.95
N GLY A 166 -0.93 0.30 -13.17
CA GLY A 166 -1.94 1.19 -13.74
C GLY A 166 -2.91 1.82 -12.73
N LYS A 167 -2.62 1.75 -11.42
CA LYS A 167 -3.47 2.36 -10.38
C LYS A 167 -3.05 3.81 -10.16
N LEU A 168 -3.96 4.72 -10.48
CA LEU A 168 -3.76 6.16 -10.31
C LEU A 168 -3.71 6.52 -8.82
N LEU A 169 -2.65 7.19 -8.40
CA LEU A 169 -2.45 7.64 -7.02
C LEU A 169 -2.74 9.14 -6.86
N LEU A 170 -2.25 9.96 -7.80
CA LEU A 170 -2.44 11.41 -7.80
C LEU A 170 -2.67 11.88 -9.24
N ASN A 171 -3.63 12.77 -9.44
CA ASN A 171 -3.88 13.39 -10.75
C ASN A 171 -3.77 14.91 -10.66
N GLY A 172 -2.66 15.45 -11.14
CA GLY A 172 -2.42 16.90 -11.14
C GLY A 172 -2.61 17.56 -12.50
N ILE A 173 -2.49 16.81 -13.61
CA ILE A 173 -2.54 17.38 -14.96
C ILE A 173 -3.97 17.22 -15.54
N PRO A 174 -4.70 18.31 -15.80
CA PRO A 174 -6.06 18.24 -16.34
C PRO A 174 -6.07 17.69 -17.77
N ASN A 175 -7.22 17.15 -18.20
CA ASN A 175 -7.42 16.59 -19.55
C ASN A 175 -6.43 15.49 -19.96
N THR A 176 -5.87 14.80 -18.96
CA THR A 176 -4.99 13.66 -19.18
C THR A 176 -5.62 12.36 -18.71
N LYS A 177 -5.19 11.27 -19.31
CA LYS A 177 -5.52 9.91 -18.94
C LYS A 177 -4.25 9.07 -18.94
N PHE A 178 -4.17 8.09 -18.06
CA PHE A 178 -3.10 7.11 -18.12
C PHE A 178 -3.57 5.86 -18.86
N ILE A 179 -2.71 5.36 -19.75
CA ILE A 179 -2.92 4.09 -20.44
C ILE A 179 -1.70 3.19 -20.24
N TYR A 180 -1.97 1.90 -20.03
CA TYR A 180 -0.93 0.88 -19.91
C TYR A 180 -0.97 0.00 -21.16
N VAL A 181 0.12 0.00 -21.94
CA VAL A 181 0.22 -0.77 -23.18
C VAL A 181 1.58 -1.48 -23.19
N ASN A 182 1.56 -2.80 -23.30
CA ASN A 182 2.76 -3.65 -23.43
C ASN A 182 3.86 -3.41 -22.38
N GLY A 183 3.51 -3.16 -21.11
CA GLY A 183 4.50 -2.93 -20.06
C GLY A 183 4.93 -1.46 -19.88
N THR A 184 4.42 -0.56 -20.72
CA THR A 184 4.75 0.87 -20.67
C THR A 184 3.52 1.68 -20.28
N ILE A 185 3.71 2.62 -19.35
CA ILE A 185 2.71 3.63 -19.03
C ILE A 185 2.86 4.80 -19.97
N PHE A 186 1.74 5.25 -20.54
CA PHE A 186 1.67 6.46 -21.32
C PHE A 186 0.74 7.45 -20.64
N LEU A 187 1.15 8.71 -20.61
CA LEU A 187 0.30 9.83 -20.33
C LEU A 187 -0.36 10.26 -21.65
N GLN A 188 -1.66 10.10 -21.73
CA GLN A 188 -2.48 10.47 -22.88
C GLN A 188 -3.09 11.85 -22.64
N PHE A 189 -2.79 12.82 -23.49
CA PHE A 189 -3.48 14.10 -23.53
C PHE A 189 -4.67 14.02 -24.48
N MET A 190 -5.81 14.50 -24.01
CA MET A 190 -7.05 14.58 -24.79
C MET A 190 -7.26 16.03 -25.22
N TRP A 191 -7.23 16.29 -26.52
CA TRP A 191 -7.53 17.59 -27.11
C TRP A 191 -8.79 17.52 -27.98
N PRO A 192 -9.42 18.67 -28.28
CA PRO A 192 -10.51 18.74 -29.24
C PRO A 192 -10.12 18.18 -30.63
N ASN A 193 -8.84 18.31 -31.01
CA ASN A 193 -8.34 17.99 -32.35
C ASN A 193 -7.59 16.65 -32.44
N GLY A 194 -7.55 15.86 -31.35
CA GLY A 194 -6.87 14.57 -31.35
C GLY A 194 -6.32 14.16 -30.00
N VAL A 195 -5.58 13.06 -30.02
CA VAL A 195 -5.03 12.40 -28.84
C VAL A 195 -3.53 12.21 -29.03
N LYS A 196 -2.73 12.59 -28.04
CA LYS A 196 -1.28 12.37 -28.05
C LYS A 196 -0.83 11.59 -26.82
N ASN A 197 -0.02 10.56 -27.04
CA ASN A 197 0.48 9.68 -26.00
C ASN A 197 1.96 9.96 -25.73
N PHE A 198 2.32 10.08 -24.47
CA PHE A 198 3.68 10.31 -24.00
C PHE A 198 4.15 9.11 -23.17
N PRO A 199 5.00 8.24 -23.73
CA PRO A 199 5.51 7.08 -22.99
C PRO A 199 6.41 7.53 -21.83
N CYS A 200 6.42 6.74 -20.77
CA CYS A 200 7.51 6.75 -19.80
C CYS A 200 8.43 5.56 -20.03
N SER A 201 9.64 5.81 -20.52
CA SER A 201 10.72 4.81 -20.54
C SER A 201 11.89 5.30 -19.71
N ASN A 202 12.68 4.37 -19.18
CA ASN A 202 13.91 4.66 -18.46
C ASN A 202 15.03 5.17 -19.38
N ASP A 203 14.91 4.97 -20.70
CA ASP A 203 16.03 5.13 -21.63
C ASP A 203 16.40 6.60 -21.91
N THR A 204 15.48 7.56 -21.73
CA THR A 204 15.77 9.01 -21.73
C THR A 204 14.63 9.80 -21.09
N PRO A 205 14.89 10.67 -20.09
CA PRO A 205 13.88 11.60 -19.58
C PRO A 205 13.68 12.74 -20.59
N GLU A 206 12.87 12.48 -21.61
CA GLU A 206 12.45 13.51 -22.55
C GLU A 206 11.52 14.52 -21.86
N THR A 207 11.75 15.80 -22.11
CA THR A 207 10.82 16.87 -21.71
C THR A 207 9.85 17.10 -22.85
N TYR A 208 8.58 16.81 -22.60
CA TYR A 208 7.52 17.05 -23.55
C TYR A 208 6.89 18.41 -23.30
N LYS A 209 7.03 19.31 -24.28
CA LYS A 209 6.30 20.57 -24.31
C LYS A 209 4.89 20.33 -24.82
N VAL A 210 3.89 20.71 -24.03
CA VAL A 210 2.49 20.49 -24.32
C VAL A 210 1.72 21.78 -24.09
N ASP A 211 1.14 22.36 -25.13
CA ASP A 211 0.19 23.46 -25.00
C ASP A 211 -1.21 22.87 -24.82
N THR A 212 -1.95 23.32 -23.81
CA THR A 212 -3.37 23.00 -23.64
C THR A 212 -4.10 24.24 -23.13
N ASP A 213 -5.11 24.68 -23.89
CA ASP A 213 -5.95 25.85 -23.57
C ASP A 213 -5.15 27.14 -23.34
N GLY A 214 -4.08 27.35 -24.12
CA GLY A 214 -3.20 28.51 -24.02
C GLY A 214 -2.21 28.45 -22.86
N LYS A 215 -2.10 27.30 -22.18
CA LYS A 215 -1.12 27.04 -21.12
C LYS A 215 -0.09 26.02 -21.59
N GLU A 216 1.17 26.45 -21.67
CA GLU A 216 2.29 25.56 -21.95
C GLU A 216 2.69 24.77 -20.70
N TYR A 217 2.83 23.46 -20.87
CA TYR A 217 3.19 22.50 -19.85
C TYR A 217 4.48 21.78 -20.25
N ASN A 218 5.46 21.77 -19.35
CA ASN A 218 6.69 21.01 -19.51
C ASN A 218 6.55 19.70 -18.74
N VAL A 219 6.13 18.65 -19.43
CA VAL A 219 5.90 17.35 -18.83
C VAL A 219 7.17 16.52 -18.92
N ARG A 220 7.70 16.10 -17.78
CA ARG A 220 8.73 15.06 -17.71
C ARG A 220 8.14 13.76 -17.22
N CYS A 221 8.86 12.67 -17.46
CA CYS A 221 8.57 11.41 -16.82
C CYS A 221 9.75 10.91 -15.99
N SER A 222 9.46 10.31 -14.84
CA SER A 222 10.44 9.60 -14.02
C SER A 222 9.81 8.36 -13.39
N THR A 223 10.56 7.26 -13.38
CA THR A 223 10.21 6.07 -12.58
C THR A 223 10.63 6.30 -11.14
N VAL A 224 9.76 5.91 -10.20
CA VAL A 224 9.98 6.05 -8.76
C VAL A 224 9.47 4.83 -8.02
N GLU A 225 10.15 4.46 -6.93
CA GLU A 225 9.69 3.38 -6.06
C GLU A 225 9.09 3.96 -4.78
N ILE A 226 7.87 3.57 -4.44
CA ILE A 226 7.15 4.13 -3.29
C ILE A 226 6.76 2.98 -2.39
N SER A 227 7.40 2.90 -1.23
CA SER A 227 7.21 1.78 -0.29
C SER A 227 7.43 0.40 -0.94
N GLY A 228 8.39 0.30 -1.87
CA GLY A 228 8.67 -0.91 -2.65
C GLY A 228 7.75 -1.14 -3.86
N VAL A 229 6.80 -0.24 -4.14
CA VAL A 229 5.92 -0.32 -5.31
C VAL A 229 6.46 0.57 -6.42
N GLN A 230 6.80 -0.03 -7.56
CA GLN A 230 7.23 0.72 -8.75
C GLN A 230 6.09 1.57 -9.30
N SER A 231 6.40 2.83 -9.54
CA SER A 231 5.46 3.86 -9.97
C SER A 231 6.12 4.79 -10.98
N VAL A 232 5.29 5.56 -11.67
CA VAL A 232 5.66 6.54 -12.67
C VAL A 232 5.10 7.89 -12.27
N CYS A 233 5.95 8.90 -12.36
CA CYS A 233 5.66 10.26 -11.99
C CYS A 233 5.78 11.19 -13.20
N TYR A 234 4.78 12.06 -13.35
CA TYR A 234 4.75 13.12 -14.36
C TYR A 234 4.64 14.49 -13.69
N PRO A 235 5.78 15.12 -13.34
CA PRO A 235 5.79 16.50 -12.91
C PRO A 235 5.61 17.45 -14.09
N ASN A 236 4.95 18.56 -13.81
CA ASN A 236 4.73 19.65 -14.75
C ASN A 236 5.00 20.96 -14.01
N SER A 237 6.23 21.43 -14.05
CA SER A 237 6.63 22.71 -13.46
C SER A 237 7.86 23.23 -14.18
N SER A 238 7.97 24.56 -14.28
CA SER A 238 9.20 25.25 -14.67
C SER A 238 10.26 25.22 -13.57
N PHE A 239 9.90 24.80 -12.35
CA PHE A 239 10.78 24.71 -11.18
C PHE A 239 11.01 23.27 -10.73
N PHE A 240 12.28 22.95 -10.48
CA PHE A 240 12.76 21.65 -10.04
C PHE A 240 12.22 21.30 -8.65
N LEU A 241 11.68 20.09 -8.52
CA LEU A 241 11.47 19.46 -7.21
C LEU A 241 12.30 18.19 -7.16
N VAL A 242 13.40 18.26 -6.41
CA VAL A 242 14.12 17.07 -5.96
C VAL A 242 13.34 16.53 -4.77
N PHE A 243 12.54 15.50 -5.00
CA PHE A 243 12.05 14.68 -3.89
C PHE A 243 13.18 13.74 -3.50
N ALA A 244 13.87 14.02 -2.41
CA ALA A 244 14.73 13.04 -1.79
C ALA A 244 14.00 12.51 -0.55
N VAL A 245 13.39 11.34 -0.67
CA VAL A 245 13.05 10.58 0.52
C VAL A 245 14.25 9.68 0.82
N PHE A 246 15.08 10.13 1.76
CA PHE A 246 16.28 9.41 2.18
C PHE A 246 15.94 8.32 3.21
N ALA A 247 16.80 7.31 3.22
CA ALA A 247 16.66 6.05 3.90
C ALA A 247 17.87 5.88 4.84
N ALA A 248 17.69 5.68 6.18
CA ALA A 248 18.75 5.23 7.11
C ALA A 248 18.33 4.06 8.03
N SER A 249 19.08 2.94 7.98
CA SER A 249 18.71 1.65 8.58
C SER A 249 18.89 1.60 10.08
N SER A 250 17.81 1.86 10.81
CA SER A 250 17.75 1.60 12.26
C SER A 250 16.30 1.71 12.76
N ILE A 251 15.61 0.55 12.86
CA ILE A 251 14.54 0.14 13.80
C ILE A 251 13.37 1.09 14.17
N ASN A 252 13.34 2.38 13.81
CA ASN A 252 12.35 3.35 14.28
C ASN A 252 11.75 4.31 13.23
N GLU A 253 12.01 4.13 11.93
CA GLU A 253 11.36 4.94 10.89
C GLU A 253 10.90 4.05 9.73
N PHE A 254 9.71 4.31 9.17
CA PHE A 254 9.20 3.65 7.97
C PHE A 254 9.41 4.53 6.73
N TRP A 255 9.69 3.87 5.62
CA TRP A 255 10.53 4.36 4.53
C TRP A 255 9.74 4.58 3.26
N PHE A 256 10.04 5.63 2.50
CA PHE A 256 9.71 5.71 1.08
C PHE A 256 11.01 5.95 0.32
N SER A 257 11.25 5.33 -0.83
CA SER A 257 12.48 5.54 -1.62
C SER A 257 12.13 5.90 -3.06
N GLY A 258 11.55 7.09 -3.25
CA GLY A 258 11.17 7.58 -4.58
C GLY A 258 11.81 8.92 -4.84
N ILE A 259 12.70 8.98 -5.82
CA ILE A 259 13.32 10.23 -6.26
C ILE A 259 12.75 10.59 -7.63
N CYS A 260 11.87 11.59 -7.68
CA CYS A 260 11.52 12.26 -8.93
C CYS A 260 12.66 13.23 -9.25
N ILE A 261 13.61 12.82 -10.09
CA ILE A 261 14.63 13.72 -10.64
C ILE A 261 14.33 13.95 -12.11
N GLY A 262 14.06 15.21 -12.46
CA GLY A 262 14.11 15.67 -13.84
C GLY A 262 15.14 16.78 -13.98
N PHE A 263 16.26 16.53 -14.65
CA PHE A 263 17.24 17.57 -15.00
C PHE A 263 16.91 18.21 -16.36
N THR A 264 17.14 19.52 -16.51
CA THR A 264 17.46 20.11 -17.81
C THR A 264 18.65 21.04 -17.66
N THR A 265 19.57 20.89 -18.60
CA THR A 265 20.47 21.94 -19.09
C THR A 265 19.74 22.83 -20.07
#